data_AF-A0A6M0C4W2-F1
#
_entry.id   AF-A0A6M0C4W2-F1
#
_cell.length_a   1.000
_cell.length_b   1.000
_cell.length_c   1.000
_cell.angle_alpha   90.00
_cell.angle_beta   90.00
_cell.angle_gamma   90.00
#
_symmetry.space_group_name_H-M   'P 1'
#
loop_
_entity.id
_entity.type
_entity.pdbx_description
1 polymer ?
#
loop_
_entity_poly.entity_id
_entity_poly.type
_entity_poly.pdbx_seq_one_letter_code
_entity_poly.pdbx_strand_id
1 'polypeptide(L)'
;LWSHKFITYDTKLNGTPDYLFSTKSELGKTVLGFPIVVVVEAKKNDFSEGWGQCLAELIAVQKLNKAEELAVYGIVTDGELWQFGKLVSDEFTKSKLRIAITDLDKIFGTISFLLSSKREAD
;
A
#
# COMPACT_ATOMS: atom_id res chain seq x y z
N LEU A 1 -1.38 10.94 3.59
CA LEU A 1 -0.94 9.86 4.49
C LEU A 1 -2.00 9.70 5.56
N TRP A 2 -2.44 8.48 5.78
CA TRP A 2 -3.32 8.08 6.86
C TRP A 2 -2.58 7.07 7.71
N SER A 3 -2.81 7.10 9.02
CA SER A 3 -2.32 6.09 9.95
C SER A 3 -3.52 5.48 10.65
N HIS A 4 -3.57 4.14 10.74
CA HIS A 4 -4.62 3.41 11.43
C HIS A 4 -6.05 3.82 11.03
N LYS A 5 -6.27 4.11 9.74
CA LYS A 5 -7.60 4.44 9.23
C LYS A 5 -8.34 3.14 8.94
N PHE A 6 -9.44 2.89 9.66
CA PHE A 6 -10.32 1.77 9.34
C PHE A 6 -10.87 1.92 7.92
N ILE A 7 -10.77 0.85 7.14
CA ILE A 7 -11.34 0.71 5.80
C ILE A 7 -12.26 -0.51 5.76
N THR A 8 -13.32 -0.43 4.97
CA THR A 8 -14.27 -1.54 4.81
C THR A 8 -14.82 -1.53 3.39
N TYR A 9 -14.58 -2.62 2.67
CA TYR A 9 -15.25 -2.91 1.41
C TYR A 9 -16.47 -3.80 1.66
N ASP A 10 -16.29 -4.90 2.39
CA ASP A 10 -17.34 -5.84 2.79
C ASP A 10 -17.05 -6.45 4.18
N THR A 11 -17.85 -7.44 4.59
CA THR A 11 -17.73 -8.09 5.90
C THR A 11 -16.47 -8.95 6.08
N LYS A 12 -15.74 -9.25 5.01
CA LYS A 12 -14.48 -10.01 5.02
C LYS A 12 -13.26 -9.12 4.74
N LEU A 13 -13.40 -8.15 3.84
CA LEU A 13 -12.37 -7.20 3.43
C LEU A 13 -12.57 -5.87 4.17
N ASN A 14 -12.36 -5.93 5.48
CA ASN A 14 -12.33 -4.77 6.36
C ASN A 14 -11.20 -4.91 7.38
N GLY A 15 -10.71 -3.78 7.88
CA GLY A 15 -9.60 -3.76 8.81
C GLY A 15 -8.94 -2.39 8.92
N THR A 16 -7.84 -2.34 9.67
CA THR A 16 -7.09 -1.11 9.95
C THR A 16 -5.63 -1.31 9.54
N PRO A 17 -5.25 -0.84 8.34
CA PRO A 17 -3.86 -0.81 7.92
C PRO A 17 -3.01 0.09 8.82
N ASP A 18 -1.73 -0.21 8.99
CA ASP A 18 -0.81 0.62 9.78
C ASP A 18 -0.68 2.01 9.14
N TYR A 19 -0.42 2.05 7.81
CA TYR A 19 -0.44 3.29 7.03
C TYR A 19 -1.01 3.12 5.61
N LEU A 20 -1.60 4.21 5.12
CA LEU A 20 -2.08 4.33 3.74
C LEU A 20 -1.65 5.65 3.12
N PHE A 21 -1.22 5.61 1.87
CA PHE A 21 -1.18 6.79 1.02
C PHE A 21 -2.38 6.79 0.10
N SER A 22 -3.09 7.90 0.04
CA SER A 22 -4.21 8.11 -0.88
C SER A 22 -4.05 9.43 -1.62
N THR A 23 -4.77 9.57 -2.72
CA THR A 23 -5.01 10.90 -3.27
C THR A 23 -5.80 11.76 -2.30
N LYS A 24 -5.77 13.07 -2.55
CA LYS A 24 -6.64 14.01 -1.88
C LYS A 24 -8.09 13.74 -2.30
N SER A 25 -9.01 13.69 -1.35
CA SER A 25 -10.45 13.65 -1.63
C SER A 25 -10.95 15.04 -1.99
N GLU A 26 -11.90 15.11 -2.93
CA GLU A 26 -12.63 16.34 -3.26
C GLU A 26 -13.43 16.88 -2.06
N LEU A 27 -13.85 15.99 -1.16
CA LEU A 27 -14.55 16.32 0.07
C LEU A 27 -13.62 16.81 1.20
N GLY A 28 -12.32 16.93 0.94
CA GLY A 28 -11.34 17.49 1.87
C GLY A 28 -10.42 16.44 2.52
N LYS A 29 -9.57 16.91 3.45
CA LYS A 29 -8.48 16.10 4.03
C LYS A 29 -8.93 15.06 5.06
N THR A 30 -10.18 15.12 5.52
CA THR A 30 -10.76 14.20 6.52
C THR A 30 -11.49 13.02 5.89
N VAL A 31 -11.68 13.06 4.56
CA VAL A 31 -12.29 11.99 3.77
C VAL A 31 -11.18 11.25 3.02
N LEU A 32 -11.21 9.92 3.08
CA LEU A 32 -10.28 9.07 2.35
C LEU A 32 -10.49 9.29 0.84
N GLY A 33 -9.42 9.65 0.14
CA GLY A 33 -9.43 9.67 -1.32
C GLY A 33 -9.22 8.25 -1.87
N PHE A 34 -8.59 8.15 -3.04
CA PHE A 34 -8.25 6.87 -3.66
C PHE A 34 -6.95 6.34 -3.06
N PRO A 35 -6.94 5.24 -2.26
CA PRO A 35 -5.70 4.73 -1.69
C PRO A 35 -4.84 4.08 -2.78
N ILE A 36 -3.55 4.37 -2.76
CA ILE A 36 -2.57 3.97 -3.79
C ILE A 36 -1.53 3.04 -3.19
N VAL A 37 -1.08 3.33 -1.96
CA VAL A 37 -0.04 2.55 -1.28
C VAL A 37 -0.53 2.12 0.09
N VAL A 38 -0.36 0.85 0.41
CA VAL A 38 -0.53 0.24 1.72
C VAL A 38 0.84 -0.01 2.33
N VAL A 39 1.03 0.29 3.61
CA VAL A 39 2.25 -0.05 4.36
C VAL A 39 1.86 -0.88 5.58
N VAL A 40 2.49 -2.04 5.71
CA VAL A 40 2.31 -2.98 6.82
C VAL A 40 3.61 -3.15 7.59
N GLU A 41 3.51 -3.14 8.92
CA GLU A 41 4.59 -3.49 9.83
C GLU A 41 4.75 -5.02 9.91
N ALA A 42 5.93 -5.54 9.55
CA ALA A 42 6.32 -6.92 9.77
C ALA A 42 6.68 -7.16 11.24
N LYS A 43 5.67 -7.45 12.05
CA LYS A 43 5.86 -7.70 13.49
C LYS A 43 6.76 -8.91 13.70
N LYS A 44 7.71 -8.78 14.65
CA LYS A 44 8.69 -9.83 14.99
C LYS A 44 9.50 -10.31 13.77
N ASN A 45 9.72 -9.43 12.78
CA ASN A 45 10.40 -9.72 11.52
C ASN A 45 9.72 -10.82 10.67
N ASP A 46 8.43 -11.11 10.91
CA ASP A 46 7.67 -12.05 10.10
C ASP A 46 7.13 -11.35 8.84
N PHE A 47 7.98 -11.30 7.81
CA PHE A 47 7.59 -10.78 6.51
C PHE A 47 6.55 -11.65 5.81
N SER A 48 6.45 -12.94 6.12
CA SER A 48 5.47 -13.83 5.50
C SER A 48 4.07 -13.47 5.97
N GLU A 49 3.88 -13.31 7.28
CA GLU A 49 2.63 -12.79 7.85
C GLU A 49 2.35 -11.37 7.36
N GLY A 50 3.35 -10.49 7.38
CA GLY A 50 3.22 -9.11 6.89
C GLY A 50 2.79 -9.03 5.42
N TRP A 51 3.29 -9.92 4.54
CA TRP A 51 2.84 -10.00 3.15
C TRP A 51 1.43 -10.55 3.00
N GLY A 52 1.04 -11.53 3.84
CA GLY A 52 -0.33 -12.04 3.87
C GLY A 52 -1.34 -10.94 4.22
N GLN A 53 -1.05 -10.16 5.26
CA GLN A 53 -1.84 -8.99 5.63
C GLN A 53 -1.84 -7.94 4.51
N CYS A 54 -0.67 -7.56 4.01
CA CYS A 54 -0.54 -6.54 2.97
C CYS A 54 -1.35 -6.90 1.72
N LEU A 55 -1.33 -8.17 1.28
CA LEU A 55 -2.09 -8.61 0.12
C LEU A 55 -3.61 -8.52 0.35
N ALA A 56 -4.09 -8.89 1.53
CA ALA A 56 -5.51 -8.74 1.87
C ALA A 56 -5.95 -7.26 1.86
N GLU A 57 -5.10 -6.37 2.37
CA GLU A 57 -5.34 -4.92 2.36
C GLU A 57 -5.28 -4.34 0.95
N LEU A 58 -4.36 -4.80 0.09
CA LEU A 58 -4.31 -4.40 -1.32
C LEU A 58 -5.57 -4.79 -2.07
N ILE A 59 -6.09 -5.99 -1.86
CA ILE A 59 -7.35 -6.43 -2.46
C ILE A 59 -8.51 -5.54 -1.97
N ALA A 60 -8.59 -5.24 -0.68
CA ALA A 60 -9.61 -4.35 -0.14
C ALA A 60 -9.53 -2.95 -0.76
N VAL A 61 -8.33 -2.37 -0.86
CA VAL A 61 -8.10 -1.06 -1.46
C VAL A 61 -8.44 -1.04 -2.95
N GLN A 62 -8.01 -2.05 -3.72
CA GLN A 62 -8.33 -2.16 -5.15
C GLN A 62 -9.85 -2.20 -5.39
N LYS A 63 -10.59 -2.93 -4.54
CA LYS A 63 -12.05 -2.98 -4.62
C LYS A 63 -12.72 -1.67 -4.21
N LEU A 64 -12.20 -0.98 -3.19
CA LEU A 64 -12.67 0.36 -2.82
C LEU A 64 -12.48 1.37 -3.95
N ASN A 65 -11.39 1.21 -4.69
CA ASN A 65 -11.03 2.02 -5.84
C ASN A 65 -11.90 1.78 -7.07
N LYS A 66 -12.53 0.60 -7.19
CA LYS A 66 -13.31 0.19 -8.37
C LYS A 66 -12.54 0.32 -9.69
N ALA A 67 -11.23 0.14 -9.64
CA ALA A 67 -10.31 0.30 -10.76
C ALA A 67 -9.24 -0.79 -10.66
N GLU A 68 -9.61 -2.02 -11.00
CA GLU A 68 -8.75 -3.19 -10.81
C GLU A 68 -7.54 -3.18 -11.75
N GLU A 69 -7.68 -2.55 -12.92
CA GLU A 69 -6.64 -2.31 -13.91
C GLU A 69 -5.57 -1.30 -13.44
N LEU A 70 -5.87 -0.50 -12.43
CA LEU A 70 -4.91 0.43 -11.84
C LEU A 70 -4.10 -0.26 -10.75
N ALA A 71 -2.78 -0.07 -10.80
CA ALA A 71 -1.90 -0.64 -9.80
C ALA A 71 -2.15 -0.05 -8.41
N VAL A 72 -2.24 -0.94 -7.41
CA VAL A 72 -2.09 -0.60 -6.00
C VAL A 72 -0.80 -1.22 -5.48
N TYR A 73 -0.12 -0.51 -4.58
CA TYR A 73 1.23 -0.85 -4.15
C TYR A 73 1.29 -1.22 -2.68
N GLY A 74 2.06 -2.25 -2.36
CA GLY A 74 2.29 -2.73 -1.00
C GLY A 74 3.73 -2.50 -0.57
N ILE A 75 3.90 -2.07 0.67
CA ILE A 75 5.17 -1.99 1.37
C ILE A 75 5.06 -2.81 2.64
N VAL A 76 6.02 -3.71 2.86
CA VAL A 76 6.15 -4.44 4.12
C VAL A 76 7.52 -4.15 4.71
N THR A 77 7.56 -3.70 5.97
CA THR A 77 8.80 -3.30 6.65
C THR A 77 8.78 -3.67 8.11
N ASP A 78 9.91 -4.08 8.67
CA ASP A 78 10.14 -4.22 10.11
C ASP A 78 10.82 -2.97 10.71
N GLY A 79 10.96 -1.90 9.92
CA GLY A 79 11.68 -0.67 10.27
C GLY A 79 13.13 -0.68 9.81
N GLU A 80 13.76 -1.85 9.70
CA GLU A 80 15.15 -2.02 9.26
C GLU A 80 15.25 -2.40 7.78
N LEU A 81 14.31 -3.20 7.27
CA LEU A 81 14.31 -3.70 5.89
C LEU A 81 12.95 -3.49 5.22
N TRP A 82 12.98 -2.84 4.05
CA TRP A 82 11.81 -2.46 3.28
C TRP A 82 11.66 -3.34 2.04
N GLN A 83 10.47 -3.93 1.87
CA GLN A 83 10.10 -4.75 0.70
C GLN A 83 8.90 -4.14 0.00
N PHE A 84 8.81 -4.34 -1.31
CA PHE A 84 7.84 -3.67 -2.17
C PHE A 84 7.11 -4.67 -3.08
N GLY A 85 5.85 -4.37 -3.39
CA GLY A 85 5.03 -5.18 -4.29
C GLY A 85 3.94 -4.34 -4.94
N LYS A 86 3.31 -4.91 -5.96
CA LYS A 86 2.15 -4.31 -6.63
C LYS A 86 1.12 -5.37 -6.95
N LEU A 87 -0.15 -4.97 -6.95
CA LEU A 87 -1.27 -5.75 -7.44
C LEU A 87 -1.89 -4.98 -8.63
N VAL A 88 -2.04 -5.66 -9.76
CA VAL A 88 -2.76 -5.17 -10.93
C VAL A 88 -3.70 -6.29 -11.35
N SER A 89 -5.00 -5.99 -11.46
CA SER A 89 -6.04 -6.99 -11.65
C SER A 89 -5.90 -8.12 -10.62
N ASP A 90 -5.67 -9.35 -11.04
CA ASP A 90 -5.45 -10.53 -10.20
C ASP A 90 -3.97 -10.93 -10.06
N GLU A 91 -3.05 -10.15 -10.65
CA GLU A 91 -1.63 -10.45 -10.65
C GLU A 91 -0.89 -9.65 -9.57
N PHE A 92 -0.40 -10.37 -8.55
CA PHE A 92 0.52 -9.81 -7.57
C PHE A 92 1.98 -10.03 -7.99
N THR A 93 2.73 -8.94 -8.09
CA THR A 93 4.18 -8.96 -8.32
C THR A 93 4.91 -8.44 -7.09
N LYS A 94 5.74 -9.29 -6.48
CA LYS A 94 6.69 -8.89 -5.44
C LYS A 94 8.02 -8.48 -6.05
N SER A 95 8.53 -7.30 -5.68
CA SER A 95 9.84 -6.85 -6.10
C SER A 95 10.95 -7.68 -5.45
N LYS A 96 12.02 -7.94 -6.20
CA LYS A 96 13.25 -8.52 -5.65
C LYS A 96 14.08 -7.50 -4.87
N LEU A 97 13.79 -6.21 -5.02
CA LEU A 97 14.46 -5.13 -4.32
C LEU A 97 14.10 -5.18 -2.83
N ARG A 98 15.12 -5.16 -1.98
CA ARG A 98 15.01 -5.03 -0.52
C ARG A 98 15.96 -3.91 -0.11
N ILE A 99 15.46 -2.91 0.61
CA ILE A 99 16.22 -1.71 0.94
C ILE A 99 16.38 -1.63 2.45
N ALA A 100 17.61 -1.55 2.93
CA ALA A 100 17.89 -1.35 4.35
C ALA A 100 17.64 0.11 4.76
N ILE A 101 17.29 0.35 6.01
CA ILE A 101 16.98 1.69 6.56
C ILE A 101 18.15 2.67 6.41
N THR A 102 19.37 2.16 6.33
CA THR A 102 20.59 2.96 6.10
C THR A 102 20.63 3.61 4.72
N ASP A 103 19.81 3.17 3.78
CA ASP A 103 19.72 3.72 2.41
C ASP A 103 18.42 4.52 2.23
N LEU A 104 18.30 5.58 3.03
CA LEU A 104 17.10 6.43 3.08
C LEU A 104 16.77 7.03 1.72
N ASP A 105 17.77 7.44 0.94
CA ASP A 105 17.56 8.02 -0.38
C ASP A 105 16.85 7.04 -1.32
N LYS A 106 17.21 5.75 -1.29
CA LYS A 106 16.51 4.73 -2.07
C LYS A 106 15.11 4.45 -1.52
N ILE A 107 14.91 4.44 -0.21
CA ILE A 107 13.57 4.25 0.39
C ILE A 107 12.65 5.38 -0.07
N PHE A 108 13.04 6.64 0.17
CA PHE A 108 12.24 7.79 -0.18
C PHE A 108 12.07 7.95 -1.70
N GLY A 109 13.11 7.67 -2.49
CA GLY A 109 13.04 7.63 -3.95
C GLY A 109 12.04 6.59 -4.45
N THR A 110 12.05 5.39 -3.87
CA THR A 110 11.10 4.33 -4.22
C THR A 110 9.68 4.73 -3.83
N ILE A 111 9.46 5.23 -2.62
CA ILE A 111 8.13 5.69 -2.18
C ILE A 111 7.63 6.82 -3.08
N SER A 112 8.49 7.80 -3.41
CA SER A 112 8.15 8.89 -4.31
C SER A 112 7.76 8.38 -5.71
N PHE A 113 8.50 7.41 -6.25
CA PHE A 113 8.17 6.75 -7.51
C PHE A 113 6.79 6.07 -7.46
N LEU A 114 6.50 5.31 -6.40
CA LEU A 114 5.20 4.65 -6.23
C LEU A 114 4.04 5.66 -6.14
N LEU A 115 4.25 6.79 -5.45
CA LEU A 115 3.23 7.85 -5.31
C LEU A 115 3.02 8.69 -6.56
N SER A 116 4.04 8.80 -7.41
CA SER A 116 4.01 9.56 -8.67
C SER A 116 3.57 8.74 -9.87
N SER A 117 3.49 7.42 -9.73
CA SER A 117 2.97 6.51 -10.75
C SER A 117 1.57 6.98 -11.14
N LYS A 118 1.50 7.68 -12.27
CA LYS A 118 0.30 8.38 -12.73
C LYS A 118 -0.82 7.38 -12.94
N ARG A 119 -2.03 7.79 -12.57
CA ARG A 119 -3.24 7.24 -13.19
C ARG A 119 -3.26 7.80 -14.61
N GLU A 120 -2.93 6.99 -15.62
CA GLU A 120 -3.35 7.29 -17.00
C GLU A 120 -4.84 6.95 -17.08
N ALA A 121 -5.67 7.90 -16.66
CA ALA A 121 -7.10 7.94 -16.90
C ALA A 121 -7.55 9.38 -16.63
N ASP A 122 -7.24 10.27 -17.58
CA ASP A 122 -7.95 11.53 -17.89
C ASP A 122 -7.59 11.92 -19.33
#